data_AF-A0A3D0Y593-F1
#
_entry.id   AF-A0A3D0Y593-F1
#
_cell.length_a   1.000
_cell.length_b   1.000
_cell.length_c   1.000
_cell.angle_alpha   90.00
_cell.angle_beta   90.00
_cell.angle_gamma   90.00
#
_symmetry.space_group_name_H-M   'P 1'
#
loop_
_entity.id
_entity.type
_entity.pdbx_description
1 polymer ?
#
loop_
_entity_poly.entity_id
_entity_poly.type
_entity_poly.pdbx_seq_one_letter_code
_entity_poly.pdbx_strand_id
1 'polypeptide(L)'
;MKEINKRINKLTNTDIENMWGGDGPYSQVSLHEQTRILDDSVSRVFLVVEAEINPFTFEYVKKNKKKFENDEAVIQLLNHAEYRGKFGYVVGAGEVEVDIEGAREFAERQRDSTIKTLIRMHKFIINEFNLKKGHIQFLS
;
A
#
# COMPACT_ATOMS: atom_id res chain seq x y z
N MET A 1 22.00 -31.13 4.06
CA MET A 1 21.14 -29.94 4.23
C MET A 1 19.73 -30.43 4.48
N LYS A 2 19.12 -30.14 5.63
CA LYS A 2 17.73 -30.51 5.90
C LYS A 2 16.81 -29.53 5.17
N GLU A 3 16.05 -29.98 4.19
CA GLU A 3 14.93 -29.20 3.65
C GLU A 3 13.96 -28.92 4.79
N ILE A 4 13.89 -27.66 5.20
CA ILE A 4 12.85 -27.20 6.11
C ILE A 4 11.57 -27.19 5.28
N ASN A 5 10.72 -28.21 5.47
CA ASN A 5 9.35 -28.23 4.95
C ASN A 5 8.63 -26.98 5.47
N LYS A 6 8.58 -25.93 4.65
CA LYS A 6 7.82 -24.72 4.94
C LYS A 6 6.35 -25.11 4.99
N ARG A 7 5.78 -25.11 6.20
CA ARG A 7 4.34 -25.38 6.40
C ARG A 7 3.58 -24.28 5.67
N ILE A 8 2.88 -24.62 4.59
CA ILE A 8 2.06 -23.67 3.84
C ILE A 8 0.87 -23.33 4.73
N ASN A 9 0.72 -22.06 5.10
CA ASN A 9 -0.45 -21.58 5.81
C ASN A 9 -1.65 -21.69 4.85
N LYS A 10 -2.77 -22.22 5.32
CA LYS A 10 -3.99 -22.35 4.52
C LYS A 10 -4.85 -21.10 4.74
N LEU A 11 -5.24 -20.43 3.64
CA LEU A 11 -6.17 -19.30 3.69
C LEU A 11 -7.60 -19.76 3.98
N THR A 12 -8.33 -18.95 4.74
CA THR A 12 -9.78 -19.07 4.90
C THR A 12 -10.51 -18.27 3.81
N ASN A 13 -11.81 -18.48 3.65
CA ASN A 13 -12.62 -17.67 2.72
C ASN A 13 -12.60 -16.18 3.10
N THR A 14 -12.65 -15.87 4.40
CA THR A 14 -12.54 -14.49 4.90
C THR A 14 -11.18 -13.88 4.59
N ASP A 15 -10.09 -14.65 4.61
CA ASP A 15 -8.78 -14.14 4.20
C ASP A 15 -8.76 -13.79 2.71
N ILE A 16 -9.39 -14.63 1.88
CA ILE A 16 -9.52 -14.41 0.43
C ILE A 16 -10.35 -13.17 0.13
N GLU A 17 -11.50 -13.00 0.79
CA GLU A 17 -12.33 -11.80 0.68
C GLU A 17 -11.55 -10.54 1.09
N ASN A 18 -10.79 -10.62 2.18
CA ASN A 18 -9.97 -9.52 2.69
C ASN A 18 -8.71 -9.22 1.87
N MET A 19 -8.38 -10.03 0.86
CA MET A 19 -7.34 -9.69 -0.13
C MET A 19 -7.87 -8.82 -1.27
N TRP A 20 -9.19 -8.73 -1.44
CA TRP A 20 -9.93 -8.05 -2.51
C TRP A 20 -9.71 -8.56 -3.94
N GLY A 21 -8.53 -9.12 -4.27
CA GLY A 21 -8.18 -9.53 -5.63
C GLY A 21 -8.65 -10.92 -6.04
N GLY A 22 -9.41 -11.63 -5.20
CA GLY A 22 -9.87 -13.01 -5.42
C GLY A 22 -8.73 -14.03 -5.33
N ASP A 23 -7.77 -13.95 -6.23
CA ASP A 23 -6.63 -14.88 -6.35
C ASP A 23 -5.33 -14.36 -5.73
N GLY A 24 -5.34 -13.12 -5.22
CA GLY A 24 -4.18 -12.48 -4.61
C GLY A 24 -4.47 -11.12 -3.99
N PRO A 25 -3.48 -10.51 -3.33
CA PRO A 25 -3.64 -9.21 -2.69
C PRO A 25 -3.84 -8.11 -3.74
N TYR A 26 -4.84 -7.26 -3.52
CA TYR A 26 -5.15 -6.09 -4.34
C TYR A 26 -5.12 -4.83 -3.48
N SER A 27 -4.51 -3.75 -3.95
CA SER A 27 -4.33 -2.50 -3.20
C SER A 27 -4.17 -1.35 -4.18
N GLN A 28 -4.41 -0.13 -3.72
CA GLN A 28 -4.40 1.07 -4.55
C GLN A 28 -3.40 2.09 -4.03
N VAL A 29 -2.79 2.84 -4.95
CA VAL A 29 -2.08 4.09 -4.65
C VAL A 29 -2.66 5.16 -5.56
N SER A 30 -3.10 6.25 -4.97
CA SER A 30 -3.71 7.38 -5.65
C SER A 30 -2.80 8.60 -5.54
N LEU A 31 -2.76 9.39 -6.62
CA LEU A 31 -2.23 10.75 -6.61
C LEU A 31 -3.35 11.68 -7.06
N HIS A 32 -3.82 12.54 -6.17
CA HIS A 32 -4.92 13.45 -6.43
C HIS A 32 -4.62 14.86 -5.95
N GLU A 33 -5.31 15.83 -6.55
CA GLU A 33 -5.23 17.23 -6.15
C GLU A 33 -6.27 17.52 -5.05
N GLN A 34 -5.88 18.28 -4.03
CA GLN A 34 -6.77 18.78 -3.00
C GLN A 34 -6.75 20.31 -2.97
N THR A 35 -7.87 20.92 -3.34
CA THR A 35 -8.10 22.37 -3.23
C THR A 35 -8.63 22.69 -1.85
N ARG A 36 -7.92 23.51 -1.07
CA ARG A 36 -8.36 24.04 0.22
C ARG A 36 -8.97 25.43 0.01
N ILE A 37 -10.22 25.59 0.43
CA ILE A 37 -11.00 26.83 0.30
C ILE A 37 -11.03 27.51 1.67
N LEU A 38 -10.78 28.81 1.70
CA LEU A 38 -10.93 29.65 2.89
C LEU A 38 -11.84 30.83 2.52
N ASP A 39 -12.90 31.01 3.29
CA ASP A 39 -13.96 31.99 3.03
C ASP A 39 -14.52 31.88 1.60
N ASP A 40 -14.35 32.91 0.77
CA ASP A 40 -14.85 33.00 -0.60
C ASP A 40 -13.79 32.71 -1.67
N SER A 41 -12.63 32.15 -1.29
CA SER A 41 -11.50 31.96 -2.21
C SER A 41 -10.77 30.62 -2.05
N VAL A 42 -10.12 30.19 -3.14
CA VAL A 42 -9.14 29.10 -3.09
C VAL A 42 -7.92 29.60 -2.31
N SER A 43 -7.63 28.96 -1.19
CA SER A 43 -6.51 29.30 -0.34
C SER A 43 -5.22 28.62 -0.81
N ARG A 44 -5.26 27.29 -0.99
CA ARG A 44 -4.09 26.45 -1.27
C ARG A 44 -4.48 25.24 -2.10
N VAL A 45 -3.55 24.72 -2.89
CA VAL A 45 -3.75 23.50 -3.70
C VAL A 45 -2.62 22.53 -3.42
N PHE A 46 -2.94 21.28 -3.11
CA PHE A 46 -1.96 20.26 -2.76
C PHE A 46 -2.03 19.07 -3.70
N LEU A 47 -0.89 18.47 -4.00
CA LEU A 47 -0.80 17.10 -4.51
C LEU A 47 -0.67 16.15 -3.33
N VAL A 48 -1.59 15.19 -3.24
CA VAL A 48 -1.66 14.22 -2.15
C VAL A 48 -1.51 12.82 -2.71
N VAL A 49 -0.59 12.05 -2.11
CA VAL A 49 -0.40 10.63 -2.38
C VAL A 49 -1.03 9.85 -1.22
N GLU A 50 -1.98 8.98 -1.54
CA GLU A 50 -2.65 8.11 -0.57
C GLU A 50 -2.54 6.65 -1.02
N ALA A 51 -2.44 5.73 -0.07
CA ALA A 51 -2.49 4.29 -0.33
C ALA A 51 -3.63 3.63 0.44
N GLU A 52 -4.34 2.73 -0.25
CA GLU A 52 -5.38 1.86 0.31
C GLU A 52 -4.87 0.42 0.27
N ILE A 53 -4.60 -0.13 1.45
CA ILE A 53 -4.04 -1.47 1.65
C ILE A 53 -5.17 -2.42 2.05
N ASN A 54 -5.28 -3.57 1.37
CA ASN A 54 -6.29 -4.55 1.74
C ASN A 54 -6.06 -5.05 3.18
N PRO A 55 -7.15 -5.35 3.94
CA PRO A 55 -7.06 -5.74 5.34
C PRO A 55 -6.15 -6.95 5.57
N PHE A 56 -6.21 -7.96 4.70
CA PHE A 56 -5.42 -9.17 4.89
C PHE A 56 -3.91 -8.89 4.83
N THR A 57 -3.48 -8.14 3.81
CA THR A 57 -2.07 -7.78 3.62
C THR A 57 -1.58 -6.95 4.80
N PHE A 58 -2.32 -5.92 5.19
CA PHE A 58 -1.92 -5.05 6.29
C PHE A 58 -1.77 -5.85 7.60
N GLU A 59 -2.80 -6.60 7.98
CA GLU A 59 -2.82 -7.35 9.24
C GLU A 59 -1.76 -8.45 9.27
N TYR A 60 -1.57 -9.19 8.17
CA TYR A 60 -0.59 -10.26 8.12
C TYR A 60 0.84 -9.70 8.15
N VAL A 61 1.12 -8.61 7.43
CA VAL A 61 2.43 -7.94 7.47
C VAL A 61 2.68 -7.35 8.85
N LYS A 62 1.68 -6.73 9.48
CA LYS A 62 1.77 -6.19 10.85
C LYS A 62 2.06 -7.28 11.89
N LYS A 63 1.38 -8.43 11.81
CA LYS A 63 1.66 -9.61 12.66
C LYS A 63 3.08 -10.14 12.45
N ASN A 64 3.64 -9.96 11.26
CA ASN A 64 4.98 -10.38 10.88
C ASN A 64 5.99 -9.22 10.82
N LYS A 65 5.73 -8.09 11.51
CA LYS A 65 6.52 -6.85 11.42
C LYS A 65 8.03 -7.06 11.63
N LYS A 66 8.43 -8.04 12.45
CA LYS A 66 9.85 -8.41 12.65
C LYS A 66 10.58 -8.78 11.35
N LYS A 67 9.89 -9.40 10.37
CA LYS A 67 10.48 -9.73 9.06
C LYS A 67 10.79 -8.48 8.20
N PHE A 68 10.28 -7.32 8.61
CA PHE A 68 10.41 -6.03 7.94
C PHE A 68 11.12 -4.99 8.82
N GLU A 69 11.80 -5.40 9.90
CA GLU A 69 12.41 -4.46 10.85
C GLU A 69 13.42 -3.50 10.22
N ASN A 70 14.04 -3.90 9.09
CA ASN A 70 14.98 -3.10 8.32
C ASN A 70 14.36 -2.46 7.06
N ASP A 71 13.05 -2.60 6.82
CA ASP A 71 12.33 -1.97 5.70
C ASP A 71 11.54 -0.77 6.23
N GLU A 72 12.22 0.36 6.41
CA GLU A 72 11.65 1.58 6.99
C GLU A 72 10.36 2.02 6.29
N ALA A 73 10.28 1.87 4.96
CA ALA A 73 9.10 2.24 4.19
C ALA A 73 7.88 1.38 4.56
N VAL A 74 8.04 0.06 4.71
CA VAL A 74 6.94 -0.80 5.20
C VAL A 74 6.54 -0.41 6.62
N ILE A 75 7.53 -0.15 7.48
CA ILE A 75 7.28 0.22 8.88
C ILE A 75 6.52 1.54 8.97
N GLN A 76 6.85 2.53 8.14
CA GLN A 76 6.14 3.81 8.08
C GLN A 76 4.68 3.64 7.67
N LEU A 77 4.39 2.86 6.61
CA LEU A 77 3.00 2.58 6.21
C LEU A 77 2.24 1.87 7.34
N LEU A 78 2.83 0.87 7.99
CA LEU A 78 2.19 0.13 9.07
C LEU A 78 1.87 0.99 10.30
N ASN A 79 2.70 1.99 10.59
CA ASN A 79 2.53 2.83 11.77
C ASN A 79 1.47 3.94 11.59
N HIS A 80 1.23 4.39 10.36
CA HIS A 80 0.37 5.54 10.07
C HIS A 80 -0.94 5.18 9.36
N ALA A 81 -1.12 3.94 8.91
CA ALA A 81 -2.36 3.56 8.27
C ALA A 81 -3.51 3.41 9.26
N GLU A 82 -4.69 3.88 8.85
CA GLU A 82 -5.92 3.84 9.61
C GLU A 82 -6.96 2.97 8.89
N TYR A 83 -7.68 2.12 9.64
CA TYR A 83 -8.74 1.33 9.05
C TYR A 83 -9.96 2.21 8.73
N ARG A 84 -10.37 2.28 7.46
CA ARG A 84 -11.49 3.07 6.94
C ARG A 84 -12.59 2.20 6.32
N GLY A 85 -12.89 1.04 6.93
CA GLY A 85 -13.99 0.16 6.52
C GLY A 85 -13.78 -0.42 5.12
N LYS A 86 -14.64 -0.05 4.16
CA LYS A 86 -14.60 -0.58 2.78
C LYS A 86 -13.31 -0.26 2.02
N PHE A 87 -12.59 0.79 2.43
CA PHE A 87 -11.31 1.19 1.86
C PHE A 87 -10.10 0.50 2.51
N GLY A 88 -10.33 -0.43 3.44
CA GLY A 88 -9.26 -1.14 4.13
C GLY A 88 -8.41 -0.19 5.00
N TYR A 89 -7.10 -0.36 4.94
CA TYR A 89 -6.15 0.49 5.68
C TYR A 89 -5.64 1.61 4.79
N VAL A 90 -5.91 2.84 5.16
CA VAL A 90 -5.61 4.04 4.37
C VAL A 90 -4.49 4.82 5.01
N VAL A 91 -3.50 5.24 4.22
CA VAL A 91 -2.35 6.01 4.68
C VAL A 91 -1.96 7.11 3.70
N GLY A 92 -1.78 8.33 4.22
CA GLY A 92 -1.16 9.42 3.48
C GLY A 92 0.34 9.16 3.36
N ALA A 93 0.84 9.05 2.12
CA ALA A 93 2.23 8.76 1.83
C ALA A 93 3.03 9.99 1.36
N GLY A 94 2.36 11.10 1.06
CA GLY A 94 3.00 12.36 0.72
C GLY A 94 1.99 13.46 0.49
N GLU A 95 2.36 14.69 0.84
CA GLU A 95 1.59 15.90 0.58
C GLU A 95 2.57 17.02 0.24
N VAL A 96 2.27 17.79 -0.81
CA VAL A 96 3.06 18.96 -1.21
C VAL A 96 2.18 19.99 -1.87
N GLU A 97 2.41 21.26 -1.57
CA GLU A 97 1.67 22.37 -2.19
C GLU A 97 2.14 22.58 -3.64
N VAL A 98 1.19 22.88 -4.54
CA VAL A 98 1.44 22.96 -6.00
C VAL A 98 2.35 24.13 -6.38
N ASP A 99 2.41 25.18 -5.56
CA ASP A 99 3.22 26.38 -5.82
C ASP A 99 4.72 26.17 -5.54
N ILE A 100 5.10 25.05 -4.91
CA ILE A 100 6.49 24.70 -4.62
C ILE A 100 7.16 24.16 -5.88
N GLU A 101 8.35 24.69 -6.20
CA GLU A 101 9.18 24.16 -7.28
C GLU A 101 9.48 22.67 -7.06
N GLY A 102 9.20 21.84 -8.08
CA GLY A 102 9.38 20.39 -8.00
C GLY A 102 8.27 19.63 -7.25
N ALA A 103 7.15 20.27 -6.88
CA ALA A 103 6.03 19.61 -6.20
C ALA A 103 5.54 18.34 -6.91
N ARG A 104 5.31 18.42 -8.23
CA ARG A 104 4.87 17.27 -9.02
C ARG A 104 5.91 16.14 -9.00
N GLU A 105 7.18 16.45 -9.18
CA GLU A 105 8.26 15.43 -9.14
C GLU A 105 8.35 14.77 -7.77
N PHE A 106 8.20 15.54 -6.69
CA PHE A 106 8.13 14.99 -5.34
C PHE A 106 6.95 14.03 -5.19
N ALA A 107 5.74 14.45 -5.57
CA ALA A 107 4.54 13.64 -5.44
C ALA A 107 4.63 12.33 -6.26
N GLU A 108 5.14 12.40 -7.49
CA GLU A 108 5.41 11.24 -8.35
C GLU A 108 6.43 10.28 -7.70
N ARG A 109 7.54 10.79 -7.15
CA ARG A 109 8.51 9.97 -6.41
C ARG A 109 7.91 9.28 -5.19
N GLN A 110 7.05 9.97 -4.43
CA GLN A 110 6.35 9.37 -3.29
C GLN A 110 5.38 8.27 -3.76
N ARG A 111 4.60 8.53 -4.81
CA ARG A 111 3.70 7.53 -5.41
C ARG A 111 4.46 6.26 -5.81
N ASP A 112 5.56 6.41 -6.54
CA ASP A 112 6.38 5.29 -7.00
C ASP A 112 7.03 4.51 -5.85
N SER A 113 7.50 5.21 -4.82
CA SER A 113 8.04 4.59 -3.60
C SER A 113 6.98 3.77 -2.87
N THR A 114 5.77 4.32 -2.73
CA THR A 114 4.64 3.66 -2.08
C THR A 114 4.19 2.43 -2.88
N ILE A 115 4.08 2.53 -4.21
CA ILE A 115 3.78 1.40 -5.09
C ILE A 115 4.80 0.28 -4.88
N LYS A 116 6.11 0.60 -4.93
CA LYS A 116 7.18 -0.40 -4.72
C LYS A 116 7.09 -1.05 -3.34
N THR A 117 6.68 -0.29 -2.32
CA THR A 117 6.53 -0.76 -0.94
C THR A 117 5.35 -1.72 -0.80
N LEU A 118 4.19 -1.39 -1.36
CA LEU A 118 3.03 -2.30 -1.38
C LEU A 118 3.33 -3.57 -2.16
N ILE A 119 4.05 -3.48 -3.29
CA ILE A 119 4.49 -4.66 -4.05
C ILE A 119 5.37 -5.58 -3.18
N ARG A 120 6.24 -5.03 -2.31
CA ARG A 120 7.04 -5.86 -1.39
C ARG A 120 6.15 -6.57 -0.36
N MET A 121 5.18 -5.87 0.22
CA MET A 121 4.19 -6.45 1.13
C MET A 121 3.39 -7.57 0.44
N HIS A 122 2.92 -7.35 -0.78
CA HIS A 122 2.19 -8.35 -1.57
C HIS A 122 3.05 -9.57 -1.91
N LYS A 123 4.31 -9.36 -2.32
CA LYS A 123 5.26 -10.46 -2.59
C LYS A 123 5.47 -11.33 -1.35
N PHE A 124 5.53 -10.73 -0.17
CA PHE A 124 5.60 -11.49 1.07
C PHE A 124 4.37 -12.38 1.25
N ILE A 125 3.17 -11.87 1.08
CA ILE A 125 1.93 -12.67 1.12
C ILE A 125 1.95 -13.80 0.09
N ILE A 126 2.20 -13.48 -1.18
CA ILE A 126 2.23 -14.46 -2.27
C ILE A 126 3.19 -15.61 -1.97
N ASN A 127 4.38 -15.31 -1.44
CA ASN A 127 5.40 -16.30 -1.10
C ASN A 127 5.09 -17.11 0.17
N GLU A 128 4.34 -16.56 1.13
CA GLU A 128 3.95 -17.28 2.35
C GLU A 128 2.81 -18.28 2.08
N PHE A 129 1.94 -17.96 1.13
CA PHE A 129 0.75 -18.75 0.79
C PHE A 129 0.85 -19.49 -0.55
N ASN A 130 1.98 -19.38 -1.25
CA ASN A 130 2.22 -19.97 -2.57
C ASN A 130 1.12 -19.63 -3.59
N LEU A 131 0.68 -18.37 -3.59
CA LEU A 131 -0.35 -17.89 -4.50
C LEU A 131 0.19 -17.83 -5.93
N LYS A 132 -0.65 -18.14 -6.92
CA LYS A 132 -0.27 -17.95 -8.32
C LYS A 132 -0.11 -16.45 -8.57
N LYS A 133 1.01 -16.04 -9.17
CA LYS A 133 1.18 -14.62 -9.56
C LYS A 133 0.11 -14.27 -10.58
N GLY A 134 -0.76 -13.31 -10.24
CA GLY A 134 -1.61 -12.65 -11.23
C GLY A 134 -0.72 -11.95 -12.27
N HIS A 135 -0.99 -12.19 -13.55
CA HIS A 135 -0.35 -11.47 -14.65
C HIS A 135 -0.91 -10.05 -14.71
N ILE A 136 -0.04 -9.03 -14.68
CA ILE A 136 -0.36 -7.69 -15.17
C ILE A 136 0.65 -7.37 -16.27
N GLN A 137 0.17 -7.27 -17.51
CA GLN A 137 0.89 -6.63 -18.60
C GLN A 137 0.91 -5.13 -18.31
N PHE A 138 2.11 -4.56 -18.21
CA PHE A 138 2.25 -3.11 -18.33
C PHE A 138 1.95 -2.78 -19.80
N LEU A 139 0.90 -1.98 -20.05
CA LEU A 139 0.81 -1.29 -21.33
C LEU A 139 1.97 -0.27 -21.33
N SER A 140 2.87 -0.52 -22.27
CA SER A 140 4.06 0.28 -22.60
C SER A 140 3.74 1.74 -22.87
#